data_AF-A0A4P6QBK8-F1
#
_entry.id   AF-A0A4P6QBK8-F1
#
_cell.length_a   1.000
_cell.length_b   1.000
_cell.length_c   1.000
_cell.angle_alpha   90.00
_cell.angle_beta   90.00
_cell.angle_gamma   90.00
#
_symmetry.space_group_name_H-M   'P 1'
#
loop_
_entity.id
_entity.type
_entity.pdbx_description
1 polymer ?
#
loop_
_entity_poly.entity_id
_entity_poly.type
_entity_poly.pdbx_seq_one_letter_code
_entity_poly.pdbx_strand_id
1 'polypeptide(L)'
;MTQKQPPLWPSRQQWAADAERFVRTLCHPTERVPSDPAHWLTGAELTELRDELAETVKAARREIGRAKHADPDRVTQLKSDRSALNAAAREVRNQRARVDDVLFGTDGVLRVARRHVDDATPAMHRLGVLRGVLATRRDRAADEALRTAITREVARRTTDAGWAKELERRRRIAQPTLTVIDTITQR
;
A
#
# COMPACT_ATOMS: atom_id res chain seq x y z
N MET A 1 24.33 10.63 -48.83
CA MET A 1 23.16 9.77 -48.51
C MET A 1 23.47 9.01 -47.24
N THR A 2 23.05 9.52 -46.09
CA THR A 2 23.25 8.86 -44.79
C THR A 2 22.19 7.76 -44.66
N GLN A 3 22.60 6.50 -44.75
CA GLN A 3 21.73 5.38 -44.41
C GLN A 3 21.31 5.56 -42.94
N LYS A 4 20.06 5.97 -42.71
CA LYS A 4 19.48 5.95 -41.36
C LYS A 4 19.50 4.50 -40.91
N GLN A 5 20.34 4.18 -39.92
CA GLN A 5 20.27 2.90 -39.25
C GLN A 5 18.82 2.66 -38.81
N PRO A 6 18.25 1.47 -39.09
CA PRO A 6 16.93 1.15 -38.61
C PRO A 6 16.93 1.28 -37.07
N PRO A 7 15.87 1.83 -36.47
CA PRO A 7 15.78 1.93 -35.03
C PRO A 7 15.97 0.53 -34.42
N LEU A 8 16.90 0.42 -33.47
CA LEU A 8 17.13 -0.82 -32.72
C LEU A 8 15.84 -1.16 -31.95
N TRP A 9 15.06 -2.08 -32.51
CA TRP A 9 13.85 -2.55 -31.87
C TRP A 9 14.20 -3.43 -30.68
N PRO A 10 13.43 -3.37 -29.58
CA PRO A 10 13.72 -4.14 -28.41
C PRO A 10 13.64 -5.62 -28.73
N SER A 11 14.52 -6.40 -28.12
CA SER A 11 14.41 -7.86 -28.18
C SER A 11 13.11 -8.33 -27.53
N ARG A 12 12.69 -9.58 -27.80
CA ARG A 12 11.57 -10.21 -27.08
C ARG A 12 11.77 -10.17 -25.57
N GLN A 13 13.01 -10.27 -25.10
CA GLN A 13 13.35 -10.17 -23.68
C GLN A 13 13.15 -8.75 -23.14
N GLN A 14 13.56 -7.72 -23.88
CA GLN A 14 13.32 -6.33 -23.50
C GLN A 14 11.82 -6.01 -23.50
N TRP A 15 11.05 -6.58 -24.44
CA TRP A 15 9.61 -6.44 -24.47
C TRP A 15 8.91 -7.09 -23.27
N ALA A 16 9.36 -8.27 -22.84
CA ALA A 16 8.88 -8.92 -21.61
C ALA A 16 9.23 -8.09 -20.36
N ALA A 17 10.43 -7.51 -20.31
CA ALA A 17 10.83 -6.62 -19.21
C ALA A 17 9.98 -5.34 -19.16
N ASP A 18 9.63 -4.76 -20.31
CA ASP A 18 8.71 -3.62 -20.41
C ASP A 18 7.29 -3.98 -19.93
N ALA A 19 6.85 -5.22 -20.20
CA ALA A 19 5.57 -5.74 -19.71
C ALA A 19 5.54 -5.81 -18.18
N GLU A 20 6.59 -6.37 -17.58
CA GLU A 20 6.74 -6.41 -16.13
C GLU A 20 6.78 -5.01 -15.53
N ARG A 21 7.62 -4.11 -16.08
CA ARG A 21 7.73 -2.73 -15.62
C ARG A 21 6.37 -2.04 -15.65
N PHE A 22 5.62 -2.20 -16.74
CA PHE A 22 4.27 -1.65 -16.87
C PHE A 22 3.34 -2.09 -15.73
N VAL A 23 3.30 -3.39 -15.41
CA VAL A 23 2.44 -3.90 -14.31
C VAL A 23 2.87 -3.34 -12.97
N ARG A 24 4.18 -3.26 -12.70
CA ARG A 24 4.72 -2.68 -11.46
C ARG A 24 4.37 -1.20 -11.31
N THR A 25 4.24 -0.46 -12.41
CA THR A 25 3.91 0.97 -12.39
C THR A 25 2.41 1.27 -12.41
N LEU A 26 1.56 0.29 -12.77
CA LEU A 26 0.13 0.54 -12.97
C LEU A 26 -0.61 0.88 -11.68
N CYS A 27 -0.28 0.20 -10.58
CA CYS A 27 -0.82 0.47 -9.24
C CYS A 27 0.08 -0.18 -8.17
N HIS A 28 -0.09 0.24 -6.91
CA HIS A 28 0.65 -0.32 -5.78
C HIS A 28 0.23 -1.78 -5.50
N PRO A 29 1.12 -2.64 -5.00
CA PRO A 29 0.79 -4.05 -4.74
C PRO A 29 -0.41 -4.23 -3.80
N THR A 30 -0.52 -3.40 -2.76
CA THR A 30 -1.61 -3.46 -1.78
C THR A 30 -2.98 -3.07 -2.36
N GLU A 31 -3.01 -2.34 -3.48
CA GLU A 31 -4.25 -2.00 -4.20
C GLU A 31 -4.78 -3.18 -5.03
N ARG A 32 -4.02 -4.28 -5.10
CA ARG A 32 -4.39 -5.50 -5.83
C ARG A 32 -5.15 -6.51 -4.96
N VAL A 33 -5.30 -6.22 -3.67
CA VAL A 33 -5.91 -7.14 -2.70
C VAL A 33 -7.03 -6.45 -1.92
N PRO A 34 -7.96 -7.23 -1.29
CA PRO A 34 -9.06 -6.65 -0.53
C PRO A 34 -8.59 -5.74 0.60
N SER A 35 -9.24 -4.58 0.75
CA SER A 35 -8.89 -3.63 1.80
C SER A 35 -9.62 -3.85 3.12
N ASP A 36 -10.58 -4.78 3.20
CA ASP A 36 -11.31 -5.06 4.43
C ASP A 36 -10.46 -5.95 5.38
N PRO A 37 -10.21 -5.53 6.63
CA PRO A 37 -9.48 -6.31 7.64
C PRO A 37 -9.97 -7.75 7.82
N ALA A 38 -11.26 -8.02 7.60
CA ALA A 38 -11.87 -9.34 7.74
C ALA A 38 -11.34 -10.38 6.71
N HIS A 39 -10.67 -9.94 5.63
CA HIS A 39 -9.98 -10.86 4.72
C HIS A 39 -8.65 -11.38 5.28
N TRP A 40 -8.11 -10.72 6.30
CA TRP A 40 -6.74 -10.92 6.78
C TRP A 40 -6.68 -11.47 8.20
N LEU A 41 -7.68 -11.12 9.01
CA LEU A 41 -7.87 -11.65 10.36
C LEU A 41 -9.21 -12.38 10.41
N THR A 42 -9.24 -13.48 11.16
CA THR A 42 -10.51 -14.11 11.55
C THR A 42 -11.32 -13.15 12.43
N GLY A 43 -12.63 -13.40 12.56
CA GLY A 43 -13.49 -12.61 13.44
C GLY A 43 -13.00 -12.61 14.90
N ALA A 44 -12.44 -13.74 15.37
CA ALA A 44 -11.85 -13.84 16.70
C ALA A 44 -10.57 -13.00 16.83
N GLU A 45 -9.64 -13.11 15.88
CA GLU A 45 -8.40 -12.31 15.87
C GLU A 45 -8.69 -10.80 15.77
N LEU A 46 -9.70 -10.39 14.99
CA LEU A 46 -10.07 -8.98 14.87
C LEU A 46 -10.72 -8.44 16.15
N THR A 47 -11.51 -9.27 16.83
CA THR A 47 -12.08 -8.94 18.14
C THR A 47 -10.97 -8.80 19.18
N GLU A 48 -10.08 -9.79 19.25
CA GLU A 48 -8.90 -9.78 20.12
C GLU A 48 -8.04 -8.54 19.87
N LEU A 49 -7.77 -8.18 18.61
CA LEU A 49 -7.02 -6.98 18.26
C LEU A 49 -7.65 -5.71 18.85
N ARG A 50 -8.99 -5.60 18.79
CA ARG A 50 -9.72 -4.44 19.30
C ARG A 50 -9.72 -4.39 20.83
N ASP A 51 -9.80 -5.55 21.48
CA ASP A 51 -9.75 -5.65 22.94
C ASP A 51 -8.35 -5.29 23.46
N GLU A 52 -7.29 -5.83 22.85
CA GLU A 52 -5.91 -5.52 23.23
C GLU A 52 -5.53 -4.07 22.92
N LEU A 53 -6.10 -3.49 21.85
CA LEU A 53 -6.02 -2.06 21.57
C LEU A 53 -6.66 -1.24 22.71
N ALA A 54 -7.84 -1.63 23.18
CA ALA A 54 -8.55 -0.92 24.24
C ALA A 54 -7.77 -0.95 25.56
N GLU A 55 -7.25 -2.11 25.97
CA GLU A 55 -6.44 -2.24 27.17
C GLU A 55 -5.10 -1.49 27.05
N THR A 56 -4.46 -1.52 25.87
CA THR A 56 -3.25 -0.72 25.61
C THR A 56 -3.51 0.78 25.74
N VAL A 57 -4.61 1.28 25.15
CA VAL A 57 -5.00 2.69 25.23
C VAL A 57 -5.30 3.09 26.67
N LYS A 58 -5.96 2.23 27.43
CA LYS A 58 -6.30 2.46 28.85
C LYS A 58 -5.04 2.54 29.72
N ALA A 59 -4.09 1.62 29.53
CA ALA A 59 -2.79 1.64 30.22
C ALA A 59 -2.03 2.94 29.91
N ALA A 60 -1.85 3.27 28.62
CA ALA A 60 -1.16 4.49 28.21
C ALA A 60 -1.84 5.77 28.74
N ARG A 61 -3.19 5.83 28.70
CA ARG A 61 -3.94 6.98 29.26
C ARG A 61 -3.74 7.16 30.75
N ARG A 62 -3.58 6.06 31.50
CA ARG A 62 -3.33 6.09 32.95
C ARG A 62 -1.95 6.70 33.22
N GLU A 63 -0.92 6.23 32.53
CA GLU A 63 0.44 6.75 32.72
C GLU A 63 0.58 8.20 32.26
N ILE A 64 0.00 8.58 31.11
CA ILE A 64 -0.05 9.99 30.68
C ILE A 64 -0.74 10.86 31.75
N GLY A 65 -1.81 10.34 32.38
CA GLY A 65 -2.51 11.02 33.47
C GLY A 65 -1.61 11.25 34.69
N ARG A 66 -0.89 10.22 35.13
CA ARG A 66 0.08 10.31 36.24
C ARG A 66 1.22 11.28 35.92
N ALA A 67 1.83 11.15 34.73
CA ALA A 67 2.91 12.02 34.28
C ALA A 67 2.50 13.50 34.25
N LYS A 68 1.26 13.79 33.86
CA LYS A 68 0.72 15.16 33.83
C LYS A 68 0.66 15.80 35.23
N HIS A 69 0.45 15.01 36.27
CA HIS A 69 0.45 15.50 37.65
C HIS A 69 1.86 15.60 38.25
N ALA A 70 2.78 14.72 37.82
CA ALA A 70 4.16 14.69 38.31
C ALA A 70 5.04 15.78 37.68
N ASP A 71 4.79 16.14 36.42
CA ASP A 71 5.60 17.09 35.66
C ASP A 71 4.70 18.13 34.94
N PRO A 72 4.44 19.28 35.60
CA PRO A 72 3.63 20.36 35.03
C PRO A 72 4.20 20.98 33.75
N ASP A 73 5.53 20.97 33.57
CA ASP A 73 6.19 21.61 32.44
C ASP A 73 5.93 20.86 31.13
N ARG A 74 5.66 19.55 31.21
CA ARG A 74 5.35 18.69 30.05
C ARG A 74 3.86 18.60 29.71
N VAL A 75 2.98 19.33 30.41
CA VAL A 75 1.51 19.20 30.25
C VAL A 75 1.03 19.36 28.81
N THR A 76 1.60 20.30 28.05
CA THR A 76 1.22 20.53 26.64
C THR A 76 1.54 19.31 25.77
N GLN A 77 2.75 18.74 25.91
CA GLN A 77 3.16 17.54 25.19
C GLN A 77 2.28 16.34 25.56
N LEU A 78 1.99 16.16 26.85
CA LEU A 78 1.16 15.06 27.36
C LEU A 78 -0.29 15.14 26.86
N LYS A 79 -0.86 16.34 26.75
CA LYS A 79 -2.17 16.55 26.11
C LYS A 79 -2.13 16.17 24.62
N SER A 80 -1.07 16.57 23.91
CA SER A 80 -0.86 16.22 22.51
C SER A 80 -0.79 14.70 22.31
N ASP A 81 0.04 14.01 23.10
CA ASP A 81 0.16 12.55 23.05
C ASP A 81 -1.16 11.84 23.34
N ARG A 82 -1.93 12.31 24.34
CA ARG A 82 -3.27 11.77 24.62
C ARG A 82 -4.22 11.96 23.44
N SER A 83 -4.16 13.12 22.78
CA SER A 83 -4.97 13.41 21.58
C SER A 83 -4.62 12.45 20.44
N ALA A 84 -3.32 12.29 20.15
CA ALA A 84 -2.81 11.39 19.12
C ALA A 84 -3.22 9.93 19.39
N LEU A 85 -3.07 9.47 20.65
CA LEU A 85 -3.52 8.15 21.09
C LEU A 85 -5.02 7.93 20.83
N ASN A 86 -5.84 8.93 21.14
CA ASN A 86 -7.30 8.85 20.95
C ASN A 86 -7.69 8.86 19.48
N ALA A 87 -7.02 9.67 18.65
CA ALA A 87 -7.26 9.72 17.21
C ALA A 87 -6.92 8.37 16.56
N ALA A 88 -5.73 7.84 16.82
CA ALA A 88 -5.29 6.55 16.31
C ALA A 88 -6.22 5.40 16.76
N ALA A 89 -6.62 5.38 18.03
CA ALA A 89 -7.55 4.37 18.53
C ALA A 89 -8.97 4.50 17.96
N ARG A 90 -9.39 5.69 17.52
CA ARG A 90 -10.69 5.90 16.86
C ARG A 90 -10.67 5.34 15.44
N GLU A 91 -9.57 5.53 14.73
CA GLU A 91 -9.35 5.02 13.38
C GLU A 91 -9.51 3.50 13.33
N VAL A 92 -8.84 2.76 14.22
CA VAL A 92 -8.95 1.29 14.29
C VAL A 92 -10.37 0.80 14.65
N ARG A 93 -11.09 1.57 15.48
CA ARG A 93 -12.45 1.20 15.93
C ARG A 93 -13.55 1.52 14.92
N ASN A 94 -13.24 2.28 13.87
CA ASN A 94 -14.20 2.55 12.82
C ASN A 94 -14.59 1.24 12.12
N GLN A 95 -15.88 0.91 12.10
CA GLN A 95 -16.37 -0.32 11.44
C GLN A 95 -16.11 -0.32 9.93
N ARG A 96 -15.87 0.85 9.34
CA ARG A 96 -15.53 1.02 7.93
C ARG A 96 -14.02 1.19 7.70
N ALA A 97 -13.19 0.97 8.72
CA ALA A 97 -11.74 1.07 8.60
C ALA A 97 -11.21 0.07 7.57
N ARG A 98 -10.35 0.55 6.69
CA ARG A 98 -9.55 -0.29 5.80
C ARG A 98 -8.42 -0.93 6.59
N VAL A 99 -7.83 -1.99 6.05
CA VAL A 99 -6.67 -2.68 6.63
C VAL A 99 -5.51 -1.73 6.89
N ASP A 100 -5.30 -0.75 6.02
CA ASP A 100 -4.26 0.27 6.17
C ASP A 100 -4.55 1.17 7.38
N ASP A 101 -5.80 1.62 7.54
CA ASP A 101 -6.25 2.43 8.69
C ASP A 101 -6.05 1.65 10.01
N VAL A 102 -6.36 0.35 10.02
CA VAL A 102 -6.13 -0.52 11.19
C VAL A 102 -4.65 -0.65 11.51
N LEU A 103 -3.80 -0.84 10.50
CA LEU A 103 -2.34 -0.95 10.67
C LEU A 103 -1.73 0.37 11.18
N PHE A 104 -2.04 1.49 10.53
CA PHE A 104 -1.52 2.81 10.92
C PHE A 104 -2.05 3.27 12.27
N GLY A 105 -3.34 3.06 12.55
CA GLY A 105 -3.93 3.38 13.84
C GLY A 105 -3.32 2.53 14.97
N THR A 106 -3.08 1.23 14.73
CA THR A 106 -2.43 0.36 15.72
C THR A 106 -0.97 0.77 15.96
N ASP A 107 -0.21 1.10 14.91
CA ASP A 107 1.15 1.63 15.03
C ASP A 107 1.17 2.97 15.79
N GLY A 108 0.17 3.82 15.56
CA GLY A 108 -0.03 5.07 16.29
C GLY A 108 -0.23 4.85 17.78
N VAL A 109 -1.10 3.90 18.17
CA VAL A 109 -1.34 3.53 19.57
C VAL A 109 -0.08 2.95 20.21
N LEU A 110 0.56 1.96 19.57
CA LEU A 110 1.78 1.33 20.11
C LEU A 110 2.91 2.33 20.28
N ARG A 111 3.11 3.24 19.33
CA ARG A 111 4.13 4.29 19.39
C ARG A 111 3.91 5.24 20.58
N VAL A 112 2.67 5.69 20.82
CA VAL A 112 2.39 6.55 21.97
C VAL A 112 2.49 5.77 23.27
N ALA A 113 1.95 4.55 23.33
CA ALA A 113 2.01 3.70 24.52
C ALA A 113 3.46 3.43 24.96
N ARG A 114 4.35 3.08 24.03
CA ARG A 114 5.79 2.84 24.32
C ARG A 114 6.55 4.05 24.86
N ARG A 115 6.04 5.28 24.71
CA ARG A 115 6.67 6.48 25.28
C ARG A 115 6.33 6.69 26.75
N HIS A 116 5.24 6.09 27.22
CA HIS A 116 4.64 6.39 28.53
C HIS A 116 4.52 5.16 29.42
N VAL A 117 4.61 3.96 28.86
CA VAL A 117 4.53 2.71 29.60
C VAL A 117 5.92 2.08 29.57
N ASP A 118 6.61 2.10 30.71
CA ASP A 118 8.03 1.74 30.84
C ASP A 118 8.29 0.28 30.41
N ASP A 119 7.38 -0.63 30.72
CA ASP A 119 7.43 -2.03 30.28
C ASP A 119 6.30 -2.35 29.30
N ALA A 120 6.63 -3.08 28.24
CA ALA A 120 5.63 -3.57 27.31
C ALA A 120 4.64 -4.50 28.05
N THR A 121 3.40 -4.04 28.22
CA THR A 121 2.35 -4.86 28.83
C THR A 121 2.05 -6.08 27.95
N PRO A 122 1.50 -7.17 28.53
CA PRO A 122 1.05 -8.31 27.74
C PRO A 122 0.11 -7.90 26.60
N ALA A 123 -0.78 -6.93 26.87
CA ALA A 123 -1.69 -6.38 25.86
C ALA A 123 -0.97 -5.66 24.73
N MET A 124 0.02 -4.81 25.04
CA MET A 124 0.85 -4.14 24.03
C MET A 124 1.63 -5.14 23.17
N HIS A 125 2.17 -6.19 23.80
CA HIS A 125 2.87 -7.25 23.08
C HIS A 125 1.91 -7.99 22.14
N ARG A 126 0.76 -8.43 22.66
CA ARG A 126 -0.23 -9.19 21.88
C ARG A 126 -0.80 -8.36 20.73
N LEU A 127 -1.10 -7.09 20.96
CA LEU A 127 -1.50 -6.13 19.93
C LEU A 127 -0.45 -6.02 18.82
N GLY A 128 0.83 -5.93 19.18
CA GLY A 128 1.95 -5.92 18.23
C GLY A 128 2.03 -7.21 17.39
N VAL A 129 1.79 -8.37 18.01
CA VAL A 129 1.73 -9.66 17.30
C VAL A 129 0.58 -9.69 16.30
N LEU A 130 -0.64 -9.34 16.71
CA LEU A 130 -1.82 -9.34 15.82
C LEU A 130 -1.66 -8.36 14.66
N ARG A 131 -1.10 -7.17 14.91
CA ARG A 131 -0.69 -6.22 13.86
C ARG A 131 0.30 -6.84 12.90
N GLY A 132 1.32 -7.53 13.42
CA GLY A 132 2.34 -8.22 12.61
C GLY A 132 1.73 -9.31 11.71
N VAL A 133 0.82 -10.10 12.25
CA VAL A 133 0.07 -11.13 11.51
C VAL A 133 -0.75 -10.47 10.38
N LEU A 134 -1.51 -9.42 10.70
CA LEU A 134 -2.31 -8.67 9.73
C LEU A 134 -1.46 -8.14 8.56
N ALA A 135 -0.36 -7.44 8.87
CA ALA A 135 0.55 -6.90 7.87
C ALA A 135 1.16 -8.01 7.00
N THR A 136 1.68 -9.06 7.63
CA THR A 136 2.36 -10.17 6.93
C THR A 136 1.41 -10.88 5.97
N ARG A 137 0.17 -11.16 6.40
CA ARG A 137 -0.83 -11.83 5.55
C ARG A 137 -1.22 -10.96 4.35
N ARG A 138 -1.49 -9.66 4.58
CA ARG A 138 -1.81 -8.69 3.52
C ARG A 138 -0.67 -8.56 2.52
N ASP A 139 0.56 -8.34 3.00
CA ASP A 139 1.72 -8.05 2.16
C ASP A 139 2.11 -9.27 1.32
N ARG A 140 2.06 -10.47 1.91
CA ARG A 140 2.28 -11.71 1.16
C ARG A 140 1.27 -11.89 0.02
N ALA A 141 -0.01 -11.62 0.28
CA ALA A 141 -1.05 -11.71 -0.74
C ALA A 141 -0.90 -10.63 -1.82
N ALA A 142 -0.51 -9.41 -1.44
CA ALA A 142 -0.21 -8.32 -2.37
C ALA A 142 0.95 -8.68 -3.32
N ASP A 143 2.02 -9.28 -2.78
CA ASP A 143 3.16 -9.75 -3.56
C ASP A 143 2.80 -10.91 -4.50
N GLU A 144 1.93 -11.82 -4.06
CA GLU A 144 1.42 -12.91 -4.90
C GLU A 144 0.51 -12.40 -6.02
N ALA A 145 -0.38 -11.45 -5.72
CA ALA A 145 -1.24 -10.80 -6.69
C ALA A 145 -0.42 -10.03 -7.74
N LEU A 146 0.62 -9.31 -7.31
CA LEU A 146 1.56 -8.64 -8.22
C LEU A 146 2.28 -9.65 -9.14
N ARG A 147 2.83 -10.73 -8.57
CA ARG A 147 3.53 -11.77 -9.36
C ARG A 147 2.59 -12.40 -10.39
N THR A 148 1.37 -12.72 -9.99
CA THR A 148 0.36 -13.27 -10.91
C THR A 148 0.01 -12.30 -12.03
N ALA A 149 -0.15 -11.01 -11.71
CA ALA A 149 -0.42 -9.97 -12.69
C ALA A 149 0.73 -9.79 -13.69
N ILE A 150 1.98 -9.81 -13.21
CA ILE A 150 3.18 -9.77 -14.05
C ILE A 150 3.19 -10.98 -14.98
N THR A 151 3.04 -12.20 -14.45
CA THR A 151 3.04 -13.43 -15.25
C THR A 151 1.97 -13.39 -16.34
N ARG A 152 0.74 -12.96 -16.01
CA ARG A 152 -0.36 -12.84 -16.97
C ARG A 152 -0.04 -11.83 -18.07
N GLU A 153 0.49 -10.66 -17.72
CA GLU A 153 0.77 -9.60 -18.68
C GLU A 153 1.95 -9.95 -19.60
N VAL A 154 3.02 -10.53 -19.03
CA VAL A 154 4.15 -11.05 -19.81
C VAL A 154 3.63 -12.11 -20.78
N ALA A 155 2.91 -13.13 -20.30
CA ALA A 155 2.36 -14.19 -21.14
C ALA A 155 1.48 -13.65 -22.28
N ARG A 156 0.61 -12.67 -21.98
CA ARG A 156 -0.23 -12.00 -22.99
C ARG A 156 0.61 -11.33 -24.08
N ARG A 157 1.67 -10.62 -23.69
CA ARG A 157 2.51 -9.82 -24.61
C ARG A 157 3.55 -10.64 -25.37
N THR A 158 3.98 -11.79 -24.84
CA THR A 158 4.98 -12.66 -25.48
C THR A 158 4.39 -13.70 -26.42
N THR A 159 3.06 -13.73 -26.61
CA THR A 159 2.44 -14.50 -27.69
C THR A 159 2.94 -14.02 -29.05
N ASP A 160 3.01 -14.91 -30.05
CA ASP A 160 3.41 -14.52 -31.41
C ASP A 160 2.47 -13.47 -32.00
N ALA A 161 1.16 -13.56 -31.72
CA ALA A 161 0.19 -12.55 -32.10
C ALA A 161 0.42 -11.20 -31.39
N GLY A 162 0.78 -11.23 -30.10
CA GLY A 162 1.14 -10.02 -29.34
C GLY A 162 2.41 -9.37 -29.87
N TRP A 163 3.40 -10.18 -30.20
CA TRP A 163 4.66 -9.73 -30.80
C TRP A 163 4.45 -9.13 -32.19
N ALA A 164 3.67 -9.79 -33.05
CA ALA A 164 3.32 -9.28 -34.38
C ALA A 164 2.59 -7.93 -34.30
N LYS A 165 1.64 -7.78 -33.36
CA LYS A 165 0.94 -6.49 -33.13
C LYS A 165 1.89 -5.39 -32.69
N GLU A 166 2.88 -5.68 -31.85
CA GLU A 166 3.87 -4.69 -31.43
C GLU A 166 4.81 -4.30 -32.57
N LEU A 167 5.29 -5.27 -33.35
CA LEU A 167 6.07 -4.99 -34.55
C LEU A 167 5.29 -4.09 -35.52
N GLU A 168 4.01 -4.34 -35.72
CA GLU A 168 3.14 -3.52 -36.57
C GLU A 168 2.91 -2.11 -35.99
N ARG A 169 2.66 -1.99 -34.68
CA ARG A 169 2.57 -0.67 -34.02
C ARG A 169 3.86 0.14 -34.23
N ARG A 170 5.03 -0.50 -34.11
CA ARG A 170 6.32 0.16 -34.29
C ARG A 170 6.62 0.53 -35.73
N ARG A 171 6.24 -0.30 -36.70
CA ARG A 171 6.29 0.04 -38.13
C ARG A 171 5.53 1.34 -38.40
N ARG A 172 4.30 1.46 -37.87
CA ARG A 172 3.49 2.69 -37.98
C ARG A 172 4.13 3.91 -37.32
N ILE A 173 4.80 3.75 -36.18
CA ILE A 173 5.52 4.85 -35.50
C ILE A 173 6.75 5.29 -36.30
N ALA A 174 7.50 4.33 -36.86
CA ALA A 174 8.70 4.62 -37.66
C ALA A 174 8.37 5.23 -39.04
N GLN A 175 7.17 4.98 -39.56
CA GLN A 175 6.64 5.55 -40.79
C GLN A 175 5.33 6.30 -40.50
N PRO A 176 5.41 7.46 -39.83
CA PRO A 176 4.21 8.22 -39.52
C PRO A 176 3.51 8.64 -40.81
N THR A 177 2.29 8.16 -41.01
CA THR A 177 1.43 8.62 -42.11
C THR A 177 0.98 10.04 -41.78
N LEU A 178 1.55 11.03 -42.47
CA LEU A 178 1.12 12.42 -42.35
C LEU A 178 -0.23 12.57 -43.06
N THR A 179 -1.31 12.69 -42.29
CA THR A 179 -2.59 13.12 -42.83
C THR A 179 -2.55 14.64 -42.97
N VAL A 180 -2.39 15.14 -44.19
CA VAL A 180 -2.53 16.58 -44.49
C VAL A 180 -4.02 16.90 -44.44
N ILE A 181 -4.41 17.78 -43.52
CA ILE A 181 -5.78 18.30 -43.45
C ILE A 181 -5.77 19.60 -44.26
N ASP A 182 -6.22 19.53 -45.52
CA ASP A 182 -6.41 20.72 -46.33
C ASP A 182 -7.58 21.52 -45.77
N THR A 183 -7.28 22.72 -45.27
CA THR A 183 -8.27 23.64 -44.74
C THR A 183 -9.08 24.16 -45.92
N ILE A 184 -10.35 23.73 -46.02
CA ILE A 184 -11.30 24.23 -47.02
C ILE A 184 -11.42 25.74 -46.82
N THR A 185 -10.89 26.49 -47.79
CA THR A 185 -11.09 27.94 -47.87
C THR A 185 -12.53 28.17 -48.31
N GLN A 186 -13.46 28.32 -47.36
CA GLN A 186 -14.81 28.80 -47.63
C GLN A 186 -14.71 30.29 -47.97
N ARG A 187 -15.11 30.63 -49.21
CA ARG A 187 -15.32 31.99 -49.71
C ARG A 187 -16.71 32.49 -49.35
#